data_AF-A0A9Q7BJX9-F1
#
_entry.id   AF-A0A9Q7BJX9-F1
#
_cell.length_a   1.000
_cell.length_b   1.000
_cell.length_c   1.000
_cell.angle_alpha   90.00
_cell.angle_beta   90.00
_cell.angle_gamma   90.00
#
_symmetry.space_group_name_H-M   'P 1'
#
loop_
_entity.id
_entity.type
_entity.pdbx_description
1 polymer ?
#
loop_
_entity_poly.entity_id
_entity_poly.type
_entity_poly.pdbx_seq_one_letter_code
_entity_poly.pdbx_strand_id
1 'polypeptide(L)'
;MEDAGNNIVVSVPHVGLGKHSARGFALDQFARQQGYQSFAEWSVHCFDQALQISGEVRESDSINVTIPSDEPAGILLKTFGYEVVLRLQKAES
;
A
#
# COMPACT_ATOMS: atom_id res chain seq x y z
N MET A 1 3.49 -7.39 -24.20
CA MET A 1 4.19 -6.77 -23.06
C MET A 1 3.10 -6.43 -22.06
N GLU A 2 2.82 -7.34 -21.15
CA GLU A 2 1.73 -7.17 -20.18
C GLU A 2 2.24 -6.27 -19.05
N ASP A 3 1.82 -5.02 -19.07
CA ASP A 3 1.95 -4.09 -17.95
C ASP A 3 1.02 -4.59 -16.84
N ALA A 4 1.47 -5.58 -16.08
CA ALA A 4 0.75 -6.09 -14.91
C ALA A 4 0.95 -5.10 -13.75
N GLY A 5 0.45 -3.88 -13.92
CA GLY A 5 0.33 -2.91 -12.84
C GLY A 5 -0.73 -3.38 -11.86
N ASN A 6 -0.33 -4.07 -10.79
CA ASN A 6 -1.23 -4.36 -9.67
C ASN A 6 -1.53 -3.04 -8.96
N ASN A 7 -2.68 -2.44 -9.25
CA ASN A 7 -3.19 -1.31 -8.47
C ASN A 7 -3.83 -1.83 -7.19
N ILE A 8 -3.25 -1.49 -6.03
CA ILE A 8 -3.79 -1.89 -4.73
C ILE A 8 -4.07 -0.64 -3.91
N VAL A 9 -5.33 -0.50 -3.53
CA VAL A 9 -5.79 0.57 -2.65
C VAL A 9 -5.77 0.07 -1.21
N VAL A 10 -5.02 0.75 -0.34
CA VAL A 10 -4.88 0.41 1.09
C VAL A 10 -5.35 1.57 1.97
N SER A 11 -6.34 1.34 2.82
CA SER A 11 -6.71 2.30 3.86
C SER A 11 -5.70 2.26 5.02
N VAL A 12 -5.09 3.40 5.36
CA VAL A 12 -4.17 3.52 6.50
C VAL A 12 -4.69 4.56 7.50
N PRO A 13 -4.86 4.23 8.78
CA PRO A 13 -5.25 5.22 9.77
C PRO A 13 -4.16 6.28 9.99
N HIS A 14 -4.57 7.55 10.09
CA HIS A 14 -3.67 8.70 10.22
C HIS A 14 -3.20 8.99 11.66
N VAL A 15 -3.73 8.30 12.68
CA VAL A 15 -3.51 8.73 14.07
C VAL A 15 -2.10 8.39 14.55
N GLY A 16 -1.29 9.43 14.76
CA GLY A 16 0.02 9.34 15.42
C GLY A 16 1.21 9.04 14.50
N LEU A 17 0.99 8.88 13.19
CA LEU A 17 2.06 8.59 12.23
C LEU A 17 2.41 9.81 11.38
N GLY A 18 3.72 10.07 11.20
CA GLY A 18 4.20 11.00 10.19
C GLY A 18 3.90 10.50 8.77
N LYS A 19 3.83 11.39 7.78
CA LYS A 19 3.45 11.05 6.38
C LYS A 19 4.24 9.87 5.80
N HIS A 20 5.55 9.79 6.06
CA HIS A 20 6.38 8.69 5.59
C HIS A 20 6.04 7.35 6.27
N SER A 21 5.78 7.37 7.58
CA SER A 21 5.38 6.17 8.32
C SER A 21 4.03 5.62 7.83
N ALA A 22 3.07 6.51 7.52
CA ALA A 22 1.79 6.10 6.96
C ALA A 22 1.92 5.47 5.55
N ARG A 23 2.78 6.04 4.68
CA ARG A 23 3.10 5.44 3.37
C ARG A 23 3.83 4.10 3.50
N GLY A 24 4.79 4.00 4.43
CA GLY A 24 5.47 2.74 4.72
C GLY A 24 4.50 1.64 5.18
N PHE A 25 3.55 2.00 6.03
CA PHE A 25 2.48 1.09 6.43
C PHE A 25 1.61 0.67 5.23
N ALA A 26 1.27 1.59 4.32
CA ALA A 26 0.53 1.24 3.10
C ALA A 26 1.27 0.19 2.26
N LEU A 27 2.59 0.34 2.12
CA LEU A 27 3.45 -0.63 1.43
C LEU A 27 3.50 -1.99 2.14
N ASP A 28 3.55 -2.01 3.48
CA ASP A 28 3.50 -3.28 4.23
C ASP A 28 2.16 -4.00 4.09
N GLN A 29 1.05 -3.26 4.06
CA GLN A 29 -0.27 -3.84 3.81
C GLN A 29 -0.39 -4.39 2.39
N PHE A 30 0.15 -3.68 1.40
CA PHE A 30 0.29 -4.20 0.02
C PHE A 30 1.02 -5.55 0.04
N ALA A 31 2.18 -5.63 0.71
CA ALA A 31 2.98 -6.85 0.76
C ALA A 31 2.26 -8.01 1.44
N ARG A 32 1.51 -7.74 2.52
CA ARG A 32 0.68 -8.74 3.22
C ARG A 32 -0.43 -9.31 2.36
N GLN A 33 -1.04 -8.50 1.49
CA GLN A 33 -2.01 -9.01 0.52
C GLN A 33 -1.39 -9.93 -0.54
N GLN A 34 -0.09 -9.80 -0.78
CA GLN A 34 0.70 -10.69 -1.64
C GLN A 34 1.25 -11.92 -0.89
N GLY A 35 1.00 -12.04 0.43
CA GLY A 35 1.44 -13.17 1.26
C GLY A 35 2.78 -12.98 1.98
N TYR A 36 3.35 -11.77 1.99
CA TYR A 36 4.63 -11.46 2.62
C TYR A 36 4.46 -10.73 3.96
N GLN A 37 5.42 -10.85 4.87
CA GLN A 37 5.37 -10.20 6.20
C GLN A 37 5.53 -8.68 6.12
N SER A 38 6.31 -8.19 5.15
CA SER A 38 6.64 -6.78 4.96
C SER A 38 6.96 -6.44 3.52
N PHE A 39 6.95 -5.15 3.19
CA PHE A 39 7.38 -4.67 1.88
C PHE A 39 8.85 -4.98 1.59
N ALA A 40 9.69 -5.00 2.63
CA ALA A 40 11.10 -5.38 2.49
C ALA A 40 11.23 -6.82 1.97
N GLU A 41 10.50 -7.76 2.57
CA GLU A 41 10.50 -9.17 2.15
C GLU A 41 9.98 -9.34 0.71
N TRP A 42 8.84 -8.70 0.40
CA TRP A 42 8.29 -8.70 -0.96
C TRP A 42 9.28 -8.13 -1.98
N SER A 43 9.97 -7.03 -1.66
CA SER A 43 10.91 -6.39 -2.58
C SER A 43 12.13 -7.25 -2.88
N VAL A 44 12.67 -7.96 -1.87
CA VAL A 44 13.77 -8.92 -2.07
C VAL A 44 13.34 -10.06 -2.99
N HIS A 45 12.14 -10.61 -2.79
CA HIS A 45 11.60 -11.65 -3.67
C HIS A 45 11.47 -11.17 -5.14
N CYS A 46 11.11 -9.91 -5.37
CA CYS A 46 11.11 -9.32 -6.71
C CYS A 46 12.53 -9.21 -7.28
N PHE A 47 13.49 -8.74 -6.47
CA PHE A 47 14.88 -8.59 -6.92
C PHE A 47 15.56 -9.93 -7.25
N ASP A 48 15.25 -11.01 -6.51
CA ASP A 48 15.72 -12.36 -6.81
C ASP A 48 15.25 -12.87 -8.19
N GLN A 49 14.15 -12.33 -8.70
CA GLN A 49 13.61 -12.61 -10.04
C GLN A 49 14.12 -11.64 -11.12
N ALA A 50 15.12 -10.81 -10.79
CA ALA A 50 15.62 -9.73 -11.62
C ALA A 50 14.52 -8.74 -12.05
N LEU A 51 13.54 -8.48 -11.15
CA LEU A 51 12.51 -7.46 -11.38
C LEU A 51 12.96 -6.11 -10.82
N GLN A 52 12.73 -5.05 -11.59
CA GLN A 52 12.78 -3.67 -11.14
C GLN A 52 11.41 -3.26 -10.61
N ILE A 53 11.41 -2.56 -9.48
CA ILE A 53 10.20 -2.05 -8.84
C ILE A 53 10.17 -0.53 -9.04
N SER A 54 9.09 -0.03 -9.64
CA SER A 54 8.82 1.42 -9.72
C SER A 54 7.39 1.68 -9.28
N GLY A 55 7.10 2.87 -8.76
CA GLY A 55 5.75 3.16 -8.31
C GLY A 55 5.62 4.40 -7.46
N GLU A 56 4.41 4.60 -6.95
CA GLU A 56 4.05 5.73 -6.13
C GLU A 56 3.01 5.34 -5.06
N VAL A 57 3.01 6.08 -3.97
CA VAL A 57 2.03 5.97 -2.89
C VAL A 57 1.30 7.30 -2.79
N ARG A 58 0.03 7.33 -3.20
CA ARG A 58 -0.79 8.54 -3.28
C ARG A 58 -1.75 8.60 -2.09
N GLU A 59 -1.93 9.79 -1.54
CA GLU A 59 -2.99 10.06 -0.57
C GLU A 59 -4.32 10.16 -1.34
N SER A 60 -5.34 9.43 -0.90
CA SER A 60 -6.69 9.48 -1.48
C SER A 60 -7.69 9.92 -0.41
N ASP A 61 -8.32 11.07 -0.66
CA ASP A 61 -9.30 11.70 0.23
C ASP A 61 -10.66 10.98 0.25
N SER A 62 -10.84 9.96 -0.60
CA SER A 62 -12.13 9.31 -0.84
C SER A 62 -11.96 7.79 -0.87
N ILE A 63 -11.83 7.17 0.30
CA ILE A 63 -12.03 5.72 0.42
C ILE A 63 -13.36 5.48 1.11
N ASN A 64 -14.28 4.79 0.42
CA ASN A 64 -15.53 4.31 1.02
C ASN A 64 -15.20 3.22 2.03
N VAL A 65 -14.98 3.61 3.28
CA VAL A 65 -14.84 2.67 4.38
C VAL A 65 -16.24 2.32 4.87
N THR A 66 -16.66 1.08 4.69
CA THR A 66 -17.82 0.55 5.43
C THR A 66 -17.34 0.28 6.85
N ILE A 67 -17.55 1.22 7.76
CA ILE A 67 -17.23 1.05 9.18
C ILE A 67 -18.41 0.30 9.83
N PRO A 68 -18.19 -0.85 10.51
CA PRO A 68 -19.25 -1.50 11.29
C PRO A 68 -19.76 -0.52 12.36
N SER A 69 -21.07 -0.33 12.40
CA SER A 69 -21.76 0.83 12.99
C SER A 69 -21.79 0.93 14.52
N ASP A 70 -20.87 0.28 15.25
CA ASP A 70 -20.95 0.12 16.71
C ASP A 70 -19.88 0.87 17.52
N GLU A 71 -19.00 1.67 16.89
CA GLU A 71 -18.04 2.50 17.64
C GLU A 71 -18.52 3.96 17.86
N PRO A 72 -18.32 4.53 19.05
CA PRO A 72 -18.86 5.83 19.42
C PRO A 72 -18.33 6.94 18.50
N ALA A 73 -19.27 7.75 17.99
CA ALA A 73 -19.11 8.81 16.99
C ALA A 73 -18.16 9.99 17.36
N GLY A 74 -17.30 9.84 18.38
CA GLY A 74 -16.41 10.88 18.91
C GLY A 74 -15.00 10.91 18.29
N ILE A 75 -14.61 9.88 17.55
CA ILE A 75 -13.36 9.87 16.78
C ILE A 75 -13.73 9.51 15.35
N LEU A 76 -14.23 10.49 14.59
CA LEU A 76 -14.20 10.43 13.14
C LEU A 76 -12.72 10.38 12.75
N LEU A 77 -12.15 9.17 12.80
CA LEU A 77 -10.86 8.81 12.25
C LEU A 77 -10.92 9.28 10.80
N LYS A 78 -10.28 10.42 10.49
CA LYS A 78 -9.99 10.82 9.12
C LYS A 78 -8.98 9.79 8.58
N THR A 79 -9.45 8.60 8.23
CA THR A 79 -8.70 7.62 7.45
C THR A 79 -8.63 8.17 6.04
N PHE A 80 -7.63 9.01 5.78
CA PHE A 80 -7.13 9.17 4.42
C PHE A 80 -6.52 7.83 4.05
N GLY A 81 -7.03 7.20 3.00
CA GLY A 81 -6.39 5.98 2.54
C GLY A 81 -5.29 6.28 1.54
N TYR A 82 -4.41 5.32 1.34
CA TYR A 82 -3.30 5.41 0.41
C TYR A 82 -3.53 4.45 -0.75
N GLU A 83 -3.39 4.95 -1.97
CA GLU A 83 -3.31 4.11 -3.15
C GLU A 83 -1.84 3.77 -3.40
N VAL A 84 -1.54 2.47 -3.51
CA VAL A 84 -0.21 1.95 -3.81
C VAL A 84 -0.23 1.41 -5.23
N VAL A 85 0.48 2.10 -6.13
CA VAL A 85 0.61 1.69 -7.53
C VAL A 85 2.05 1.27 -7.79
N LEU A 86 2.27 -0.03 -7.96
CA LEU A 86 3.59 -0.58 -8.26
C LEU A 86 3.60 -1.21 -9.65
N ARG A 87 4.70 -1.00 -10.38
CA ARG A 87 5.00 -1.59 -11.68
C ARG A 87 6.26 -2.42 -11.55
N LEU A 88 6.17 -3.66 -12.04
CA LEU A 88 7.28 -4.61 -12.09
C LEU A 88 7.75 -4.71 -13.54
N GLN A 89 9.06 -4.56 -13.76
CA GLN A 89 9.68 -4.71 -15.08
C GLN A 89 10.85 -5.67 -14.97
N LYS A 90 11.03 -6.55 -15.94
CA LYS A 90 12.21 -7.42 -15.96
C LYS A 90 13.44 -6.58 -16.32
N ALA A 91 14.50 -6.67 -15.53
CA ALA A 91 15.77 -6.07 -15.91
C ALA A 91 16.28 -6.80 -17.16
N GLU A 92 16.27 -6.11 -18.30
CA GLU A 92 16.93 -6.61 -19.51
C GLU A 92 18.43 -6.72 -19.22
N SER A 93 18.99 -7.91 -19.47
CA SER A 93 20.43 -8.17 -19.42
C SER A 93 21.08 -7.88 -20.77
#